data_AF-Q2FA10-F1
#
_entry.id   AF-Q2FA10-F1
#
_cell.length_a   1.000
_cell.length_b   1.000
_cell.length_c   1.000
_cell.angle_alpha   90.00
_cell.angle_beta   90.00
_cell.angle_gamma   90.00
#
_symmetry.space_group_name_H-M   'P 1'
#
loop_
_entity.id
_entity.type
_entity.pdbx_description
1 polymer ?
#
loop_
_entity_poly.entity_id
_entity_poly.type
_entity_poly.pdbx_seq_one_letter_code
_entity_poly.pdbx_strand_id
1 'polypeptide(L)'
;MSDQENDIRVTLVEEKKKDFSFLKQLLLLILGSFVFVVVAEGYKSDLGRNKDLVKEYYRPVKVAMSNCLNHHNQLFLQYAELGGSYQLVFDELVFMFNNQETANSHDYQAFPTALLKANHSVKKEIESLKTNVESCRVKVYQAYEELALVTGKFDSYKELSLEHFDKLNRLNNSLKDNISTEIKNFDVKEIAPMIREFLTLDLSKNENQNLLMQRIETMSRPVIEMEMNKAEVEQNKFNENKRFHDALMEIFLEEINRRNSPSIVSQFIG
;
A
#
# COMPACT_ATOMS: atom_id res chain seq x y z
N MET A 1 68.04 86.91 47.69
CA MET A 1 67.12 87.35 48.76
C MET A 1 65.82 87.65 48.08
N SER A 2 64.75 86.87 48.14
CA SER A 2 64.19 85.92 49.12
C SER A 2 63.02 85.23 48.37
N ASP A 3 62.59 84.00 48.56
CA ASP A 3 63.05 82.83 49.30
C ASP A 3 62.43 81.60 48.64
N GLN A 4 63.10 80.50 48.89
CA GLN A 4 62.78 79.13 48.53
C GLN A 4 61.78 78.54 49.56
N GLU A 5 61.11 77.46 49.16
CA GLU A 5 60.57 76.42 50.06
C GLU A 5 59.35 76.74 50.95
N ASN A 6 58.22 76.11 50.63
CA ASN A 6 57.58 75.26 51.63
C ASN A 6 56.70 74.17 51.00
N ASP A 7 57.11 72.94 51.29
CA ASP A 7 56.49 71.65 51.05
C ASP A 7 55.48 71.34 52.17
N ILE A 8 54.20 71.10 51.85
CA ILE A 8 53.31 70.28 52.69
C ILE A 8 52.40 69.43 51.79
N ARG A 9 52.87 68.20 51.55
CA ARG A 9 52.11 66.92 51.54
C ARG A 9 50.58 67.02 51.64
N VAL A 10 49.90 66.60 50.58
CA VAL A 10 48.57 65.98 50.68
C VAL A 10 48.68 64.55 50.14
N THR A 11 48.63 63.60 51.07
CA THR A 11 48.62 62.15 50.83
C THR A 11 47.19 61.64 50.74
N LEU A 12 46.94 60.75 49.76
CA LEU A 12 45.89 59.72 49.68
C LEU A 12 44.46 60.28 49.47
N VAL A 13 43.70 59.87 48.45
CA VAL A 13 43.22 58.50 48.24
C VAL A 13 43.14 58.21 46.73
N GLU A 14 43.98 57.30 46.21
CA GLU A 14 43.71 56.64 44.93
C GLU A 14 42.60 55.61 45.13
N GLU A 15 41.40 55.91 44.64
CA GLU A 15 40.35 54.90 44.49
C GLU A 15 40.81 53.85 43.46
N LYS A 16 41.19 52.66 43.95
CA LYS A 16 41.35 51.46 43.12
C LYS A 16 40.01 51.14 42.44
N LYS A 17 39.81 51.65 41.22
CA LYS A 17 38.80 51.16 40.29
C LYS A 17 39.09 49.68 40.02
N LYS A 18 38.34 48.79 40.67
CA LYS A 18 38.40 47.35 40.39
C LYS A 18 38.08 47.15 38.91
N ASP A 19 39.03 46.58 38.18
CA ASP A 19 38.89 46.32 36.76
C ASP A 19 37.96 45.12 36.55
N PHE A 20 36.66 45.40 36.47
CA PHE A 20 35.60 44.41 36.23
C PHE A 20 35.57 43.90 34.77
N SER A 21 36.52 44.33 33.93
CA SER A 21 36.66 43.89 32.53
C SER A 21 36.71 42.36 32.40
N PHE A 22 37.53 41.71 33.24
CA PHE A 22 37.67 40.25 33.25
C PHE A 22 36.36 39.55 33.64
N LEU A 23 35.68 40.07 34.68
CA LEU A 23 34.42 39.49 35.15
C LEU A 23 33.31 39.63 34.11
N LYS A 24 33.26 40.76 33.38
CA LYS A 24 32.33 40.97 32.27
C LYS A 24 32.59 40.02 31.10
N GLN A 25 33.86 39.82 30.72
CA GLN A 25 34.23 38.89 29.65
C GLN A 25 33.90 37.44 30.02
N LEU A 26 34.16 37.04 31.27
CA LEU A 26 33.81 35.71 31.77
C LEU A 26 32.28 35.50 31.80
N LEU A 27 31.52 36.50 32.24
CA LEU A 27 30.05 36.44 32.30
C LEU A 27 29.43 36.41 30.89
N LEU A 28 30.01 37.12 29.92
CA LEU A 28 29.65 37.04 28.50
C LEU A 28 29.96 35.66 27.89
N LEU A 29 31.08 35.04 28.25
CA LEU A 29 31.43 33.68 27.81
C LEU A 29 30.49 32.62 28.37
N ILE A 30 30.14 32.74 29.66
CA ILE A 30 29.18 31.86 30.33
C ILE A 30 27.78 32.05 29.74
N LEU A 31 27.31 33.29 29.61
CA LEU A 31 26.00 33.58 29.00
C LEU A 31 25.94 33.14 27.54
N GLY A 32 27.00 33.35 26.76
CA GLY A 32 27.09 32.85 25.38
C GLY A 32 26.94 31.34 25.33
N SER A 33 27.65 30.61 26.19
CA SER A 33 27.56 29.15 26.29
C SER A 33 26.18 28.68 26.73
N PHE A 34 25.56 29.36 27.70
CA PHE A 34 24.19 29.08 28.15
C PHE A 34 23.15 29.35 27.05
N VAL A 35 23.30 30.41 26.27
CA VAL A 35 22.42 30.68 25.12
C VAL A 35 22.56 29.58 24.07
N PHE A 36 23.78 29.11 23.78
CA PHE A 36 23.97 27.97 22.88
C PHE A 36 23.37 26.67 23.42
N VAL A 37 23.48 26.39 24.73
CA VAL A 37 22.86 25.22 25.36
C VAL A 37 21.34 25.34 25.35
N VAL A 38 20.77 26.50 25.71
CA VAL A 38 19.31 26.73 25.73
C VAL A 38 18.72 26.74 24.32
N VAL A 39 19.44 27.23 23.31
CA VAL A 39 19.01 27.14 21.91
C VAL A 39 19.13 25.70 21.41
N ALA A 40 20.18 24.97 21.76
CA ALA A 40 20.35 23.56 21.39
C ALA A 40 19.36 22.63 22.13
N GLU A 41 19.04 22.92 23.39
CA GLU A 41 18.03 22.22 24.20
C GLU A 41 16.60 22.62 23.80
N GLY A 42 16.40 23.90 23.45
CA GLY A 42 15.16 24.38 22.83
C GLY A 42 14.90 23.76 21.46
N TYR A 43 15.95 23.35 20.74
CA TYR A 43 15.85 22.50 19.54
C TYR A 43 15.55 21.03 19.89
N LYS A 44 15.99 20.54 21.06
CA LYS A 44 15.73 19.18 21.57
C LYS A 44 14.36 19.00 22.23
N SER A 45 13.67 20.08 22.60
CA SER A 45 12.29 20.01 23.12
C SER A 45 11.25 19.60 22.04
N ASP A 46 11.73 19.24 20.84
CA ASP A 46 11.10 18.44 19.76
C ASP A 46 10.49 17.08 20.20
N LEU A 47 10.45 16.78 21.51
CA LEU A 47 9.67 15.68 22.10
C LEU A 47 8.16 15.76 21.77
N GLY A 48 7.63 16.96 21.46
CA GLY A 48 6.28 17.14 20.88
C GLY A 48 6.21 16.66 19.43
N ARG A 49 7.16 17.11 18.60
CA ARG A 49 7.22 16.85 17.15
C ARG A 49 7.34 15.37 16.79
N ASN A 50 7.95 14.54 17.64
CA ASN A 50 8.05 13.09 17.43
C ASN A 50 6.76 12.32 17.78
N LYS A 51 6.02 12.75 18.82
CA LYS A 51 4.67 12.20 19.09
C LYS A 51 3.72 12.56 17.95
N ASP A 52 3.86 13.76 17.41
CA ASP A 52 3.10 14.23 16.26
C ASP A 52 3.46 13.40 15.02
N LEU A 53 4.74 13.12 14.75
CA LEU A 53 5.13 12.27 13.62
C LEU A 53 4.53 10.86 13.66
N VAL A 54 4.56 10.19 14.82
CA VAL A 54 3.99 8.85 14.96
C VAL A 54 2.46 8.86 14.84
N LYS A 55 1.81 9.87 15.44
CA LYS A 55 0.35 9.97 15.49
C LYS A 55 -0.24 10.46 14.16
N GLU A 56 0.40 11.43 13.52
CA GLU A 56 -0.10 12.15 12.34
C GLU A 56 0.31 11.49 11.02
N TYR A 57 1.43 10.75 10.98
CA TYR A 57 1.94 10.17 9.73
C TYR A 57 2.06 8.65 9.79
N TYR A 58 2.81 8.13 10.76
CA TYR A 58 3.10 6.68 10.83
C TYR A 58 1.83 5.83 11.05
N ARG A 59 1.02 6.18 12.06
CA ARG A 59 -0.19 5.41 12.39
C ARG A 59 -1.21 5.43 11.24
N PRO A 60 -1.51 6.58 10.59
CA PRO A 60 -2.36 6.62 9.41
C PRO A 60 -1.88 5.73 8.26
N VAL A 61 -0.58 5.73 7.95
CA VAL A 61 0.01 4.84 6.93
C VAL A 61 -0.29 3.38 7.26
N LYS A 62 -0.04 2.95 8.50
CA LYS A 62 -0.30 1.56 8.93
C LYS A 62 -1.77 1.18 8.79
N VAL A 63 -2.69 2.06 9.17
CA VAL A 63 -4.15 1.82 9.06
C VAL A 63 -4.57 1.76 7.59
N ALA A 64 -4.13 2.73 6.78
CA ALA A 64 -4.44 2.76 5.35
C ALA A 64 -3.94 1.49 4.64
N MET A 65 -2.70 1.08 4.93
CA MET A 65 -2.11 -0.13 4.34
C MET A 65 -2.83 -1.39 4.78
N SER A 66 -3.12 -1.54 6.08
CA SER A 66 -3.86 -2.72 6.59
C SER A 66 -5.23 -2.86 5.92
N ASN A 67 -5.98 -1.76 5.78
CA ASN A 67 -7.27 -1.78 5.11
C ASN A 67 -7.13 -2.12 3.62
N CYS A 68 -6.11 -1.57 2.97
CA CYS A 68 -5.87 -1.80 1.55
C CYS A 68 -5.45 -3.25 1.26
N LEU A 69 -4.59 -3.84 2.09
CA LEU A 69 -4.22 -5.25 2.00
C LEU A 69 -5.42 -6.16 2.22
N ASN A 70 -6.34 -5.83 3.13
CA ASN A 70 -7.56 -6.62 3.33
C ASN A 70 -8.42 -6.67 2.05
N HIS A 71 -8.67 -5.51 1.43
CA HIS A 71 -9.42 -5.45 0.17
C HIS A 71 -8.68 -6.17 -0.98
N HIS A 72 -7.36 -6.01 -1.06
CA HIS A 72 -6.57 -6.66 -2.11
C HIS A 72 -6.51 -8.18 -1.92
N ASN A 73 -6.46 -8.64 -0.66
CA ASN A 73 -6.55 -10.06 -0.33
C ASN A 73 -7.89 -10.66 -0.76
N GLN A 74 -9.00 -9.98 -0.44
CA GLN A 74 -10.32 -10.39 -0.90
C GLN A 74 -10.39 -10.43 -2.43
N LEU A 75 -9.81 -9.45 -3.11
CA LEU A 75 -9.87 -9.37 -4.57
C LEU A 75 -9.26 -10.60 -5.27
N PHE A 76 -8.06 -11.04 -4.88
CA PHE A 76 -7.46 -12.20 -5.54
C PHE A 76 -8.18 -13.52 -5.18
N LEU A 77 -8.73 -13.62 -3.97
CA LEU A 77 -9.54 -14.78 -3.57
C LEU A 77 -10.84 -14.86 -4.37
N GLN A 78 -11.52 -13.72 -4.57
CA GLN A 78 -12.76 -13.67 -5.33
C GLN A 78 -12.55 -14.03 -6.82
N TYR A 79 -11.39 -13.71 -7.40
CA TYR A 79 -11.06 -14.21 -8.74
C TYR A 79 -10.93 -15.73 -8.81
N ALA A 80 -10.28 -16.36 -7.82
CA ALA A 80 -10.20 -17.81 -7.75
C ALA A 80 -11.59 -18.44 -7.52
N GLU A 81 -12.42 -17.83 -6.66
CA GLU A 81 -13.81 -18.23 -6.46
C GLU A 81 -14.63 -18.12 -7.75
N LEU A 82 -14.45 -17.06 -8.54
CA LEU A 82 -15.11 -16.90 -9.83
C LEU A 82 -14.68 -17.99 -10.82
N GLY A 83 -13.39 -18.32 -10.88
CA GLY A 83 -12.89 -19.43 -11.69
C GLY A 83 -13.53 -20.78 -11.29
N GLY A 84 -13.59 -21.07 -9.99
CA GLY A 84 -14.26 -22.26 -9.47
C GLY A 84 -15.78 -22.27 -9.71
N SER A 85 -16.43 -21.11 -9.60
CA SER A 85 -17.85 -20.93 -9.89
C SER A 85 -18.15 -21.20 -11.37
N TYR A 86 -17.28 -20.75 -12.29
CA TYR A 86 -17.39 -21.10 -13.70
C TYR A 86 -17.24 -22.60 -13.93
N GLN A 87 -16.26 -23.26 -13.31
CA GLN A 87 -16.12 -24.73 -13.39
C GLN A 87 -17.43 -25.42 -12.97
N LEU A 88 -18.01 -25.03 -11.83
CA LEU A 88 -19.28 -25.60 -11.36
C LEU A 88 -20.43 -25.36 -12.36
N VAL A 89 -20.54 -24.15 -12.93
CA VAL A 89 -21.56 -23.86 -13.95
C VAL A 89 -21.39 -24.75 -15.18
N PHE A 90 -20.16 -24.97 -15.64
CA PHE A 90 -19.92 -25.81 -16.80
C PHE A 90 -20.15 -27.29 -16.52
N ASP A 91 -19.71 -27.80 -15.37
CA ASP A 91 -19.98 -29.18 -14.94
C ASP A 91 -21.49 -29.44 -14.81
N GLU A 92 -22.22 -28.44 -14.31
CA GLU A 92 -23.67 -28.49 -14.18
C GLU A 92 -24.36 -28.51 -15.56
N LEU A 93 -23.89 -27.71 -16.52
CA LEU A 93 -24.39 -27.76 -17.89
C LEU A 93 -24.17 -29.15 -18.50
N VAL A 94 -22.97 -29.72 -18.34
CA VAL A 94 -22.66 -31.09 -18.78
C VAL A 94 -23.63 -32.10 -18.15
N PHE A 95 -23.86 -32.00 -16.83
CA PHE A 95 -24.80 -32.88 -16.14
C PHE A 95 -26.22 -32.77 -16.72
N MET A 96 -26.73 -31.54 -16.89
CA MET A 96 -28.06 -31.30 -17.43
C MET A 96 -28.25 -31.88 -18.83
N PHE A 97 -27.24 -31.78 -19.68
CA PHE A 97 -27.29 -32.32 -21.04
C PHE A 97 -27.27 -33.85 -21.08
N ASN A 98 -26.56 -34.50 -20.14
CA ASN A 98 -26.49 -35.96 -20.04
C ASN A 98 -27.69 -36.57 -19.27
N ASN A 99 -28.40 -35.77 -18.47
CA ASN A 99 -29.48 -36.25 -17.59
C ASN A 99 -30.77 -35.43 -17.79
N GLN A 100 -31.24 -35.34 -19.04
CA GLN A 100 -32.38 -34.48 -19.42
C GLN A 100 -33.65 -34.73 -18.60
N GLU A 101 -33.94 -35.98 -18.22
CA GLU A 101 -35.11 -36.31 -17.40
C GLU A 101 -35.03 -35.64 -16.02
N THR A 102 -33.87 -35.70 -15.37
CA THR A 102 -33.60 -35.04 -14.09
C THR A 102 -33.58 -33.52 -14.25
N ALA A 103 -32.92 -33.00 -15.28
CA ALA A 103 -32.79 -31.57 -15.55
C ALA A 103 -34.14 -30.88 -15.79
N ASN A 104 -35.11 -31.60 -16.39
CA ASN A 104 -36.45 -31.10 -16.65
C ASN A 104 -37.40 -31.21 -15.44
N SER A 105 -36.98 -31.87 -14.36
CA SER A 105 -37.80 -31.98 -13.15
C SER A 105 -37.95 -30.62 -12.45
N HIS A 106 -39.14 -30.37 -11.89
CA HIS A 106 -39.44 -29.13 -11.19
C HIS A 106 -38.48 -28.87 -10.01
N ASP A 107 -38.10 -29.93 -9.30
CA ASP A 107 -37.24 -29.83 -8.11
C ASP A 107 -35.79 -29.46 -8.45
N TYR A 108 -35.36 -29.75 -9.69
CA TYR A 108 -34.00 -29.50 -10.15
C TYR A 108 -33.77 -28.06 -10.63
N GLN A 109 -34.80 -27.41 -11.20
CA GLN A 109 -34.67 -26.11 -11.86
C GLN A 109 -34.20 -24.96 -10.94
N ALA A 110 -34.39 -25.11 -9.62
CA ALA A 110 -33.92 -24.13 -8.64
C ALA A 110 -32.39 -24.08 -8.56
N PHE A 111 -31.70 -25.20 -8.78
CA PHE A 111 -30.25 -25.32 -8.58
C PHE A 111 -29.43 -24.50 -9.61
N PRO A 112 -29.61 -24.66 -10.94
CA PRO A 112 -28.88 -23.85 -11.92
C PRO A 112 -29.13 -22.35 -11.75
N THR A 113 -30.35 -21.98 -11.39
CA THR A 113 -30.71 -20.58 -11.12
C THR A 113 -29.95 -20.03 -9.90
N ALA A 114 -29.85 -20.79 -8.82
CA ALA A 114 -29.10 -20.41 -7.64
C ALA A 114 -27.60 -20.28 -7.95
N LEU A 115 -27.05 -21.22 -8.71
CA LEU A 115 -25.65 -21.22 -9.13
C LEU A 115 -25.30 -19.98 -9.97
N LEU A 116 -26.13 -19.64 -10.96
CA LEU A 116 -25.93 -18.42 -11.78
C LEU A 116 -26.04 -17.14 -10.94
N LYS A 117 -26.96 -17.09 -9.96
CA LYS A 117 -27.08 -15.95 -9.04
C LYS A 117 -25.84 -15.79 -8.16
N ALA A 118 -25.32 -16.90 -7.63
CA ALA A 118 -24.09 -16.90 -6.84
C ALA A 118 -22.92 -16.39 -7.70
N ASN A 119 -22.76 -16.91 -8.92
CA ASN A 119 -21.73 -16.48 -9.87
C ASN A 119 -21.79 -14.98 -10.17
N HIS A 120 -23.00 -14.44 -10.39
CA HIS A 120 -23.21 -13.01 -10.61
C HIS A 120 -22.87 -12.16 -9.37
N SER A 121 -23.14 -12.68 -8.17
CA SER A 121 -22.79 -12.02 -6.91
C SER A 121 -21.27 -11.88 -6.77
N VAL A 122 -20.52 -12.96 -7.01
CA VAL A 122 -19.05 -12.96 -7.00
C VAL A 122 -18.50 -11.93 -8.00
N LYS A 123 -19.04 -11.89 -9.22
CA LYS A 123 -18.62 -10.90 -10.23
C LYS A 123 -18.83 -9.45 -9.77
N LYS A 124 -19.98 -9.15 -9.17
CA LYS A 124 -20.26 -7.81 -8.61
C LYS A 124 -19.29 -7.46 -7.47
N GLU A 125 -18.97 -8.42 -6.62
CA GLU A 125 -18.03 -8.22 -5.53
C GLU A 125 -16.63 -7.90 -6.07
N ILE A 126 -16.16 -8.59 -7.11
CA ILE A 126 -14.89 -8.29 -7.80
C ILE A 126 -14.88 -6.86 -8.33
N GLU A 127 -15.94 -6.39 -8.98
CA GLU A 127 -16.02 -5.01 -9.53
C GLU A 127 -15.92 -3.96 -8.41
N SER A 128 -16.59 -4.19 -7.29
CA SER A 128 -16.50 -3.35 -6.10
C SER A 128 -15.09 -3.36 -5.50
N LEU A 129 -14.51 -4.55 -5.30
CA LEU A 129 -13.17 -4.72 -4.73
C LEU A 129 -12.08 -4.09 -5.59
N LYS A 130 -12.15 -4.19 -6.92
CA LYS A 130 -11.23 -3.48 -7.82
C LYS A 130 -11.19 -1.98 -7.54
N THR A 131 -12.36 -1.37 -7.51
CA THR A 131 -12.51 0.07 -7.27
C THR A 131 -11.96 0.45 -5.89
N ASN A 132 -12.24 -0.37 -4.87
CA ASN A 132 -11.75 -0.16 -3.52
C ASN A 132 -10.22 -0.29 -3.42
N VAL A 133 -9.63 -1.29 -4.10
CA VAL A 133 -8.19 -1.52 -4.15
C VAL A 133 -7.48 -0.37 -4.87
N GLU A 134 -7.98 0.06 -6.02
CA GLU A 134 -7.41 1.19 -6.76
C GLU A 134 -7.46 2.48 -5.93
N SER A 135 -8.61 2.77 -5.32
CA SER A 135 -8.79 3.95 -4.46
C SER A 135 -7.92 3.92 -3.22
N CYS A 136 -7.81 2.76 -2.54
CA CYS A 136 -6.98 2.66 -1.32
C CYS A 136 -5.50 2.75 -1.62
N ARG A 137 -5.02 2.20 -2.74
CA ARG A 137 -3.60 2.27 -3.12
C ARG A 137 -3.12 3.70 -3.28
N VAL A 138 -3.91 4.55 -3.94
CA VAL A 138 -3.59 5.98 -4.09
C VAL A 138 -3.38 6.62 -2.72
N LYS A 139 -4.29 6.37 -1.77
CA LYS A 139 -4.18 6.91 -0.40
C LYS A 139 -2.95 6.38 0.34
N VAL A 140 -2.63 5.10 0.18
CA VAL A 140 -1.44 4.49 0.78
C VAL A 140 -0.15 5.11 0.24
N TYR A 141 -0.05 5.27 -1.08
CA TYR A 141 1.15 5.86 -1.69
C TYR A 141 1.32 7.34 -1.32
N GLN A 142 0.23 8.11 -1.28
CA GLN A 142 0.26 9.49 -0.75
C GLN A 142 0.74 9.54 0.69
N ALA A 143 0.23 8.64 1.55
CA ALA A 143 0.64 8.59 2.95
C ALA A 143 2.12 8.17 3.11
N TYR A 144 2.65 7.29 2.25
CA TYR A 144 4.09 7.00 2.23
C TYR A 144 4.92 8.19 1.79
N GLU A 145 4.47 8.92 0.76
CA GLU A 145 5.17 10.11 0.28
C GLU A 145 5.25 11.17 1.37
N GLU A 146 4.13 11.45 2.05
CA GLU A 146 4.09 12.36 3.19
C GLU A 146 5.02 11.90 4.33
N LEU A 147 4.96 10.61 4.69
CA LEU A 147 5.84 10.05 5.71
C LEU A 147 7.32 10.14 5.31
N ALA A 148 7.65 9.93 4.04
CA ALA A 148 9.00 10.06 3.51
C ALA A 148 9.50 11.50 3.57
N LEU A 149 8.64 12.49 3.28
CA LEU A 149 8.98 13.91 3.39
C LEU A 149 9.28 14.29 4.85
N VAL A 150 8.42 13.92 5.80
CA VAL A 150 8.62 14.31 7.22
C VAL A 150 9.77 13.56 7.90
N THR A 151 10.08 12.35 7.42
CA THR A 151 11.26 11.58 7.88
C THR A 151 12.54 11.96 7.13
N GLY A 152 12.47 12.75 6.07
CA GLY A 152 13.65 13.11 5.25
C GLY A 152 14.21 11.91 4.48
N LYS A 153 13.36 10.93 4.15
CA LYS A 153 13.70 9.69 3.43
C LYS A 153 13.08 9.65 2.02
N PHE A 154 12.79 10.82 1.45
CA PHE A 154 12.13 10.93 0.15
C PHE A 154 12.92 10.28 -0.99
N ASP A 155 14.25 10.40 -1.01
CA ASP A 155 15.08 9.77 -2.05
C ASP A 155 14.97 8.24 -2.01
N SER A 156 15.01 7.64 -0.82
CA SER A 156 14.83 6.19 -0.65
C SER A 156 13.43 5.73 -1.04
N TYR A 157 12.39 6.51 -0.70
CA TYR A 157 11.02 6.24 -1.14
C TYR A 157 10.91 6.28 -2.67
N LYS A 158 11.51 7.29 -3.30
CA LYS A 158 11.51 7.45 -4.76
C LYS A 158 12.19 6.28 -5.46
N GLU A 159 13.35 5.83 -4.96
CA GLU A 159 14.05 4.68 -5.52
C GLU A 159 13.21 3.39 -5.42
N LEU A 160 12.70 3.07 -4.23
CA LEU A 160 11.88 1.87 -4.01
C LEU A 160 10.56 1.90 -4.78
N SER A 161 9.92 3.07 -4.90
CA SER A 161 8.65 3.22 -5.63
C SER A 161 8.84 2.99 -7.13
N LEU A 162 9.95 3.43 -7.72
CA LEU A 162 10.27 3.15 -9.12
C LEU A 162 10.38 1.64 -9.37
N GLU A 163 11.16 0.93 -8.56
CA GLU A 163 11.29 -0.52 -8.65
C GLU A 163 9.93 -1.22 -8.49
N HIS A 164 9.15 -0.78 -7.50
CA HIS A 164 7.83 -1.30 -7.20
C HIS A 164 6.86 -1.15 -8.37
N PHE A 165 6.74 0.06 -8.93
CA PHE A 165 5.83 0.33 -10.05
C PHE A 165 6.27 -0.38 -11.34
N ASP A 166 7.57 -0.50 -11.59
CA ASP A 166 8.08 -1.31 -12.69
C ASP A 166 7.65 -2.77 -12.56
N LYS A 167 7.73 -3.34 -11.35
CA LYS A 167 7.31 -4.72 -11.11
C LYS A 167 5.80 -4.89 -11.25
N LEU A 168 4.99 -3.97 -10.74
CA LEU A 168 3.54 -3.98 -10.94
C LEU A 168 3.16 -3.86 -12.43
N ASN A 169 3.88 -3.03 -13.19
CA ASN A 169 3.67 -2.88 -14.63
C ASN A 169 4.01 -4.16 -15.39
N ARG A 170 5.11 -4.84 -15.04
CA ARG A 170 5.45 -6.15 -15.61
C ARG A 170 4.37 -7.21 -15.33
N LEU A 171 3.83 -7.24 -14.11
CA LEU A 171 2.72 -8.14 -13.76
C LEU A 171 1.46 -7.83 -14.57
N ASN A 172 1.14 -6.54 -14.78
CA ASN A 172 0.02 -6.13 -15.63
C ASN A 172 0.20 -6.54 -17.09
N ASN A 173 1.41 -6.42 -17.62
CA ASN A 173 1.71 -6.82 -18.99
C ASN A 173 1.66 -8.34 -19.16
N SER A 174 2.24 -9.09 -18.22
CA SER A 174 2.15 -10.56 -18.18
C SER A 174 0.69 -11.04 -18.22
N LEU A 175 -0.22 -10.39 -17.47
CA LEU A 175 -1.64 -10.71 -17.55
C LEU A 175 -2.21 -10.51 -18.96
N LYS A 176 -1.89 -9.40 -19.62
CA LYS A 176 -2.37 -9.11 -20.99
C LYS A 176 -1.84 -10.13 -22.01
N ASP A 177 -0.59 -10.55 -21.83
CA ASP A 177 0.08 -11.52 -22.70
C ASP A 177 -0.51 -12.92 -22.50
N ASN A 178 -0.80 -13.30 -21.26
CA ASN A 178 -1.35 -14.61 -20.87
C ASN A 178 -2.86 -14.76 -21.09
N ILE A 179 -3.58 -13.71 -21.52
CA ILE A 179 -4.94 -13.91 -22.05
C ILE A 179 -4.81 -14.75 -23.32
N SER A 180 -5.40 -15.95 -23.29
CA SER A 180 -5.27 -16.93 -24.37
C SER A 180 -5.74 -16.32 -25.70
N THR A 181 -5.08 -16.71 -26.79
CA THR A 181 -5.52 -16.35 -28.15
C THR A 181 -6.95 -16.82 -28.42
N GLU A 182 -7.40 -17.90 -27.78
CA GLU A 182 -8.77 -18.42 -27.89
C GLU A 182 -9.80 -17.43 -27.33
N ILE A 183 -9.51 -16.74 -26.21
CA ILE A 183 -10.36 -15.66 -25.68
C ILE A 183 -10.23 -14.40 -26.53
N LYS A 184 -9.02 -14.06 -26.99
CA LYS A 184 -8.78 -12.88 -27.85
C LYS A 184 -9.52 -12.99 -29.20
N ASN A 185 -9.67 -14.21 -29.71
CA ASN A 185 -10.37 -14.50 -30.96
C ASN A 185 -11.86 -14.75 -30.77
N PHE A 186 -12.37 -14.76 -29.53
CA PHE A 186 -13.78 -14.93 -29.26
C PHE A 186 -14.53 -13.64 -29.59
N ASP A 187 -15.08 -13.55 -30.81
CA ASP A 187 -15.89 -12.38 -31.20
C ASP A 187 -17.24 -12.44 -30.49
N VAL A 188 -17.59 -11.37 -29.77
CA VAL A 188 -18.91 -11.20 -29.12
C VAL A 188 -20.05 -11.34 -30.15
N LYS A 189 -19.78 -11.02 -31.43
CA LYS A 189 -20.73 -11.21 -32.54
C LYS A 189 -20.97 -12.68 -32.89
N GLU A 190 -20.09 -13.59 -32.51
CA GLU A 190 -20.25 -15.04 -32.70
C GLU A 190 -21.00 -15.71 -31.54
N ILE A 191 -21.07 -15.05 -30.38
CA ILE A 191 -21.78 -15.56 -29.18
C ILE A 191 -23.29 -15.66 -29.42
N ALA A 192 -23.92 -14.62 -29.95
CA ALA A 192 -25.37 -14.62 -30.16
C ALA A 192 -25.85 -15.67 -31.19
N PRO A 193 -25.19 -15.85 -32.36
CA PRO A 193 -25.44 -16.96 -33.27
C PRO A 193 -25.24 -18.32 -32.60
N MET A 194 -24.16 -18.49 -31.82
CA MET A 194 -23.86 -19.74 -31.13
C MET A 194 -24.93 -20.10 -30.09
N ILE A 195 -25.40 -19.14 -29.29
CA ILE A 195 -26.51 -19.35 -28.34
C ILE A 195 -27.78 -19.74 -29.10
N ARG A 196 -28.07 -19.08 -30.23
CA ARG A 196 -29.25 -19.42 -31.06
C ARG A 196 -29.15 -20.84 -31.63
N GLU A 197 -27.98 -21.22 -32.13
CA GLU A 197 -27.70 -22.56 -32.61
C GLU A 197 -27.98 -23.59 -31.50
N PHE A 198 -27.48 -23.35 -30.28
CA PHE A 198 -27.74 -24.20 -29.12
C PHE A 198 -29.20 -24.35 -28.75
N LEU A 199 -29.98 -23.26 -28.80
CA LEU A 199 -31.41 -23.30 -28.51
C LEU A 199 -32.22 -24.07 -29.56
N THR A 200 -31.66 -24.27 -30.76
CA THR A 200 -32.31 -24.98 -31.88
C THR A 200 -31.81 -26.40 -32.09
N LEU A 201 -30.76 -26.83 -31.38
CA LEU A 201 -30.22 -28.18 -31.50
C LEU A 201 -31.20 -29.20 -30.92
N ASP A 202 -31.49 -30.24 -31.70
CA ASP A 202 -32.22 -31.41 -31.22
C ASP A 202 -31.26 -32.30 -30.41
N LEU A 203 -31.30 -32.13 -29.09
CA LEU A 203 -30.44 -32.84 -28.14
C LEU A 203 -30.85 -34.30 -27.91
N SER A 204 -31.90 -34.79 -28.58
CA SER A 204 -32.21 -36.23 -28.60
C SER A 204 -31.26 -37.02 -29.51
N LYS A 205 -30.48 -36.34 -30.35
CA LYS A 205 -29.46 -36.94 -31.22
C LYS A 205 -28.08 -36.87 -30.57
N ASN A 206 -27.44 -38.03 -30.40
CA ASN A 206 -26.10 -38.13 -29.81
C ASN A 206 -25.03 -37.26 -30.51
N GLU A 207 -25.10 -37.08 -31.84
CA GLU A 207 -24.17 -36.20 -32.57
C GLU A 207 -24.30 -34.73 -32.13
N ASN A 208 -25.52 -34.24 -31.93
CA ASN A 208 -25.78 -32.87 -31.51
C ASN A 208 -25.37 -32.65 -30.04
N GLN A 209 -25.59 -33.64 -29.18
CA GLN A 209 -25.09 -33.65 -27.80
C GLN A 209 -23.57 -33.57 -27.77
N ASN A 210 -22.87 -34.42 -28.53
CA ASN A 210 -21.41 -34.43 -28.59
C ASN A 210 -20.84 -33.10 -29.12
N LEU A 211 -21.46 -32.52 -30.15
CA LEU A 211 -21.06 -31.23 -30.69
C LEU A 211 -21.21 -30.11 -29.65
N LEU A 212 -22.31 -30.10 -28.91
CA LEU A 212 -22.56 -29.11 -27.86
C LEU A 212 -21.55 -29.25 -26.71
N MET A 213 -21.32 -30.48 -26.25
CA MET A 213 -20.34 -30.80 -25.22
C MET A 213 -18.94 -30.34 -25.58
N GLN A 214 -18.49 -30.64 -26.81
CA GLN A 214 -17.19 -30.21 -27.31
C GLN A 214 -17.07 -28.67 -27.34
N ARG A 215 -18.13 -27.96 -27.71
CA ARG A 215 -18.14 -26.49 -27.69
C ARG A 215 -18.12 -25.93 -26.27
N ILE A 216 -18.87 -26.52 -25.33
CA ILE A 216 -18.82 -26.14 -23.91
C ILE A 216 -17.41 -26.32 -23.35
N GLU A 217 -16.76 -27.45 -23.60
CA GLU A 217 -15.38 -27.71 -23.18
C GLU A 217 -14.40 -26.69 -23.78
N THR A 218 -14.55 -26.38 -25.08
CA THR A 218 -13.68 -25.42 -25.79
C THR A 218 -13.81 -24.00 -25.23
N MET A 219 -15.01 -23.60 -24.77
CA MET A 219 -15.25 -22.28 -24.19
C MET A 219 -14.94 -22.19 -22.69
N SER A 220 -15.20 -23.26 -21.96
CA SER A 220 -15.14 -23.27 -20.50
C SER A 220 -13.71 -23.14 -19.99
N ARG A 221 -12.80 -23.98 -20.51
CA ARG A 221 -11.41 -24.01 -20.06
C ARG A 221 -10.73 -22.64 -20.15
N PRO A 222 -10.78 -21.91 -21.28
CA PRO A 222 -10.15 -20.59 -21.36
C PRO A 222 -10.74 -19.59 -20.37
N VAL A 223 -12.06 -19.58 -20.16
CA VAL A 223 -12.72 -18.66 -19.22
C VAL A 223 -12.26 -18.93 -17.79
N ILE A 224 -12.20 -20.19 -17.37
CA ILE A 224 -11.73 -20.59 -16.04
C ILE A 224 -10.26 -20.23 -15.86
N GLU A 225 -9.41 -20.60 -16.82
CA GLU A 225 -7.98 -20.28 -16.81
C GLU A 225 -7.74 -18.77 -16.74
N MET A 226 -8.57 -17.96 -17.42
CA MET A 226 -8.46 -16.50 -17.35
C MET A 226 -8.71 -15.95 -15.95
N GLU A 227 -9.75 -16.42 -15.25
CA GLU A 227 -10.01 -15.95 -13.89
C GLU A 227 -8.95 -16.45 -12.90
N MET A 228 -8.45 -17.68 -13.09
CA MET A 228 -7.33 -18.21 -12.30
C MET A 228 -6.03 -17.42 -12.52
N ASN A 229 -5.71 -17.08 -13.77
CA ASN A 229 -4.56 -16.23 -14.11
C ASN A 229 -4.69 -14.83 -13.49
N LYS A 230 -5.90 -14.26 -13.46
CA LYS A 230 -6.15 -12.98 -12.75
C LYS A 230 -5.93 -13.13 -11.26
N ALA A 231 -6.38 -14.23 -10.65
CA ALA A 231 -6.16 -14.51 -9.24
C ALA A 231 -4.66 -14.57 -8.91
N GLU A 232 -3.89 -15.33 -9.70
CA GLU A 232 -2.44 -15.46 -9.53
C GLU A 232 -1.72 -14.11 -9.68
N VAL A 233 -2.04 -13.36 -10.74
CA VAL A 233 -1.43 -12.05 -10.97
C VAL A 233 -1.78 -11.08 -9.84
N GLU A 234 -3.02 -11.03 -9.37
CA GLU A 234 -3.40 -10.18 -8.25
C GLU A 234 -2.74 -10.62 -6.93
N GLN A 235 -2.56 -11.92 -6.70
CA GLN A 235 -1.81 -12.42 -5.56
C GLN A 235 -0.34 -11.98 -5.63
N ASN A 236 0.27 -12.04 -6.81
CA ASN A 236 1.64 -11.56 -7.01
C ASN A 236 1.77 -10.05 -6.77
N LYS A 237 0.78 -9.26 -7.21
CA LYS A 237 0.72 -7.82 -6.88
C LYS A 237 0.53 -7.61 -5.38
N PHE A 238 -0.25 -8.43 -4.70
CA PHE A 238 -0.47 -8.35 -3.26
C PHE A 238 0.85 -8.56 -2.51
N ASN A 239 1.57 -9.61 -2.87
CA ASN A 239 2.89 -9.91 -2.31
C ASN A 239 3.89 -8.78 -2.57
N GLU A 240 3.86 -8.18 -3.76
CA GLU A 240 4.71 -7.06 -4.10
C GLU A 240 4.36 -5.78 -3.31
N ASN A 241 3.07 -5.48 -3.13
CA ASN A 241 2.63 -4.38 -2.26
C ASN A 241 3.07 -4.58 -0.81
N LYS A 242 2.98 -5.83 -0.30
CA LYS A 242 3.44 -6.17 1.04
C LYS A 242 4.95 -6.01 1.19
N ARG A 243 5.74 -6.54 0.24
CA ARG A 243 7.21 -6.35 0.19
C ARG A 243 7.57 -4.87 0.24
N PHE A 244 6.92 -4.06 -0.61
CA PHE A 244 7.16 -2.62 -0.68
C PHE A 244 6.82 -1.91 0.64
N HIS A 245 5.70 -2.27 1.28
CA HIS A 245 5.37 -1.78 2.61
C HIS A 245 6.45 -2.13 3.63
N ASP A 246 6.82 -3.41 3.73
CA ASP A 246 7.79 -3.88 4.73
C ASP A 246 9.14 -3.16 4.57
N ALA A 247 9.62 -3.01 3.34
CA ALA A 247 10.86 -2.29 3.02
C ALA A 247 10.79 -0.80 3.40
N LEU A 248 9.71 -0.11 3.07
CA LEU A 248 9.54 1.29 3.46
C LEU A 248 9.43 1.44 4.97
N MET A 249 8.71 0.54 5.63
CA MET A 249 8.51 0.65 7.06
C MET A 249 9.79 0.42 7.84
N GLU A 250 10.67 -0.46 7.37
CA GLU A 250 12.01 -0.63 7.95
C GLU A 250 12.78 0.70 7.95
N ILE A 251 12.82 1.38 6.79
CA ILE A 251 13.52 2.67 6.61
C ILE A 251 12.91 3.77 7.49
N PHE A 252 11.58 3.87 7.52
CA PHE A 252 10.91 4.89 8.32
C PHE A 252 11.04 4.62 9.82
N LEU A 253 10.92 3.36 10.26
CA LEU A 253 11.07 3.00 11.67
C LEU A 253 12.49 3.22 12.17
N GLU A 254 13.51 2.92 11.37
CA GLU A 254 14.90 3.22 11.73
C GLU A 254 15.07 4.73 11.99
N GLU A 255 14.56 5.58 11.11
CA GLU A 255 14.65 7.03 11.27
C GLU A 255 13.84 7.54 12.45
N ILE A 256 12.63 7.03 12.67
CA ILE A 256 11.80 7.37 13.82
C ILE A 256 12.50 6.97 15.13
N ASN A 257 13.09 5.78 15.19
CA ASN A 257 13.82 5.30 16.36
C ASN A 257 15.09 6.11 16.60
N ARG A 258 15.82 6.47 15.53
CA ARG A 258 17.01 7.35 15.60
C ARG A 258 16.67 8.70 16.21
N ARG A 259 15.53 9.29 15.83
CA ARG A 259 15.03 10.57 16.39
C ARG A 259 14.53 10.46 17.83
N ASN A 260 14.12 9.26 18.27
CA ASN A 260 13.60 9.01 19.62
C ASN A 260 14.63 8.42 20.59
N SER A 261 15.82 8.04 20.12
CA SER A 261 16.88 7.49 20.97
C SER A 261 17.52 8.61 21.80
N PRO A 262 17.73 8.44 23.12
CA PRO A 262 18.37 9.45 23.94
C PRO A 262 19.78 9.73 23.40
N SER A 263 20.12 11.00 23.17
CA SER A 263 21.46 11.35 22.70
C SER A 263 22.51 11.00 23.76
N ILE A 264 23.72 10.63 23.36
CA ILE A 264 24.84 10.38 24.28
C ILE A 264 25.05 11.56 25.26
N VAL A 265 24.76 12.80 24.84
CA VAL A 265 24.85 14.01 25.68
C VAL A 265 23.87 14.00 26.86
N SER A 266 22.68 13.40 26.74
CA SER A 266 21.72 13.31 27.85
C SER A 266 22.06 12.21 28.85
N GLN A 267 22.99 11.30 28.53
CA GLN A 267 23.51 10.30 29.47
C GLN A 267 24.68 10.84 30.32
N PHE A 268 25.35 11.91 29.86
CA PHE A 268 26.48 12.52 30.58
C PHE A 268 26.08 13.69 31.50
N ILE A 269 24.82 14.15 31.44
CA ILE A 269 24.28 15.26 32.26
C ILE A 269 23.24 14.74 33.29
N GLY A 270 23.08 13.41 33.40
CA GLY A 270 22.23 12.75 34.39
C GLY A 270 22.95 12.51 35.71
#